data_AF-A0A972ZF49-F1
#
_entry.id   AF-A0A972ZF49-F1
#
_cell.length_a   1.000
_cell.length_b   1.000
_cell.length_c   1.000
_cell.angle_alpha   90.00
_cell.angle_beta   90.00
_cell.angle_gamma   90.00
#
_symmetry.space_group_name_H-M   'P 1'
#
loop_
_entity.id
_entity.type
_entity.pdbx_description
1 polymer ?
#
loop_
_entity_poly.entity_id
_entity_poly.type
_entity_poly.pdbx_seq_one_letter_code
_entity_poly.pdbx_strand_id
1 'polypeptide(L)'
;MLCNETAKDSMAYRRTNLMIMLGWLGSIPVLLAVPWLQTHLGWLYPSCLLEQLRGRTCPMCGLTTGLRAILKAQPGALTSHPLALTFMVCGLAELIARALLLARRLTPEQTQYAIRVDLRLHAGLIVCYLVYCVIFFAF
;
A
#
# COMPACT_ATOMS: atom_id res chain seq x y z
N MET A 1 17.29 -5.39 34.70
CA MET A 1 15.99 -4.92 34.16
C MET A 1 15.94 -4.79 32.63
N LEU A 2 17.07 -4.61 31.92
CA LEU A 2 17.13 -4.44 30.44
C LEU A 2 16.63 -5.64 29.59
N CYS A 3 16.61 -6.86 30.14
CA CYS A 3 16.16 -8.05 29.40
C CYS A 3 14.65 -8.06 29.10
N ASN A 4 13.85 -7.34 29.90
CA ASN A 4 12.38 -7.38 29.78
C ASN A 4 11.84 -6.38 28.75
N GLU A 5 12.53 -5.25 28.55
CA GLU A 5 12.11 -4.22 27.59
C GLU A 5 12.40 -4.64 26.15
N THR A 6 13.56 -5.27 25.90
CA THR A 6 13.95 -5.73 24.56
C THR A 6 13.03 -6.84 24.02
N ALA A 7 12.58 -7.75 24.88
CA ALA A 7 11.61 -8.77 24.52
C ALA A 7 10.23 -8.17 24.19
N LYS A 8 9.83 -7.13 24.92
CA LYS A 8 8.58 -6.39 24.70
C LYS A 8 8.57 -5.67 23.35
N ASP A 9 9.68 -5.03 22.98
CA ASP A 9 9.83 -4.33 21.69
C ASP A 9 9.78 -5.28 20.50
N SER A 10 10.42 -6.45 20.61
CA SER A 10 10.40 -7.48 19.56
C SER A 10 8.97 -8.03 19.32
N MET A 11 8.22 -8.28 20.40
CA MET A 11 6.83 -8.71 20.29
C MET A 11 5.92 -7.62 19.69
N ALA A 12 6.10 -6.35 20.10
CA ALA A 12 5.37 -5.23 19.55
C ALA A 12 5.64 -5.06 18.04
N TYR A 13 6.91 -5.13 17.63
CA TYR A 13 7.29 -5.03 16.22
C TYR A 13 6.70 -6.16 15.36
N ARG A 14 6.70 -7.40 15.86
CA ARG A 14 6.05 -8.54 15.18
C ARG A 14 4.54 -8.33 15.05
N ARG A 15 3.88 -7.87 16.10
CA ARG A 15 2.44 -7.58 16.07
C ARG A 15 2.11 -6.50 15.04
N THR A 16 2.88 -5.42 15.00
CA THR A 16 2.71 -4.35 14.01
C THR A 16 2.89 -4.86 12.57
N ASN A 17 3.94 -5.63 12.30
CA ASN A 17 4.14 -6.24 10.98
C ASN A 17 2.98 -7.15 10.57
N LEU A 18 2.47 -7.96 11.51
CA LEU A 18 1.32 -8.82 11.25
C LEU A 18 0.06 -7.99 10.94
N MET A 19 -0.22 -6.93 11.70
CA MET A 19 -1.35 -6.05 11.44
C MET A 19 -1.25 -5.38 10.06
N ILE A 20 -0.05 -4.93 9.67
CA ILE A 20 0.19 -4.33 8.36
C ILE A 20 -0.04 -5.36 7.25
N MET A 21 0.51 -6.57 7.40
CA MET A 21 0.29 -7.65 6.41
C MET A 21 -1.18 -8.03 6.28
N LEU A 22 -1.89 -8.17 7.40
CA LEU A 22 -3.33 -8.44 7.40
C LEU A 22 -4.12 -7.29 6.77
N GLY A 23 -3.73 -6.04 7.03
CA GLY A 23 -4.30 -4.86 6.39
C GLY A 23 -4.13 -4.89 4.87
N TRP A 24 -2.93 -5.19 4.40
CA TRP A 24 -2.65 -5.36 2.97
C TRP A 24 -3.47 -6.50 2.36
N LEU A 25 -3.43 -7.70 2.97
CA LEU A 25 -4.19 -8.86 2.50
C LEU A 25 -5.70 -8.63 2.50
N GLY A 26 -6.23 -7.85 3.46
CA GLY A 26 -7.63 -7.46 3.49
C GLY A 26 -7.98 -6.36 2.48
N SER A 27 -7.05 -5.44 2.22
CA SER A 27 -7.25 -4.33 1.28
C SER A 27 -7.26 -4.77 -0.18
N ILE A 28 -6.53 -5.83 -0.55
CA ILE A 28 -6.47 -6.32 -1.94
C ILE A 28 -7.85 -6.81 -2.42
N PRO A 29 -8.56 -7.72 -1.72
CA PRO A 29 -9.93 -8.10 -2.06
C PRO A 29 -10.87 -6.89 -2.13
N VAL A 30 -10.74 -5.93 -1.22
CA VAL A 30 -11.56 -4.71 -1.23
C VAL A 30 -11.27 -3.87 -2.48
N LEU A 31 -10.01 -3.63 -2.82
CA LEU A 31 -9.60 -2.90 -4.03
C LEU A 31 -10.10 -3.59 -5.32
N LEU A 32 -10.16 -4.93 -5.33
CA LEU A 32 -10.68 -5.70 -6.45
C LEU A 32 -12.21 -5.74 -6.50
N ALA A 33 -12.87 -5.76 -5.33
CA ALA A 33 -14.31 -5.83 -5.20
C ALA A 33 -14.99 -4.48 -5.41
N VAL A 34 -14.38 -3.36 -4.99
CA VAL A 34 -14.96 -2.02 -5.08
C VAL A 34 -15.46 -1.67 -6.48
N PRO A 35 -14.74 -1.93 -7.59
CA PRO A 35 -15.26 -1.65 -8.92
C PRO A 35 -16.46 -2.53 -9.31
N TRP A 36 -16.50 -3.79 -8.84
CA TRP A 36 -17.65 -4.67 -9.03
C TRP A 36 -18.85 -4.16 -8.21
N LEU A 37 -18.61 -3.78 -6.95
CA LEU A 37 -19.61 -3.17 -6.08
C LEU A 37 -20.11 -1.83 -6.63
N GLN A 38 -19.27 -0.99 -7.21
CA GLN A 38 -19.71 0.23 -7.90
C GLN A 38 -20.56 -0.07 -9.14
N THR A 39 -20.25 -1.13 -9.88
CA THR A 39 -21.00 -1.53 -11.08
C THR A 39 -22.39 -2.07 -10.72
N HIS A 40 -22.50 -2.86 -9.65
CA HIS A 40 -23.74 -3.56 -9.30
C HIS A 40 -24.53 -2.92 -8.14
N LEU A 41 -23.86 -2.14 -7.29
CA LEU A 41 -24.38 -1.49 -6.08
C LEU A 41 -23.95 -0.01 -6.00
N GLY A 42 -23.78 0.66 -7.15
CA GLY A 42 -23.30 2.05 -7.21
C GLY A 42 -24.16 3.08 -6.45
N TRP A 43 -25.42 2.74 -6.14
CA TRP A 43 -26.27 3.54 -5.26
C TRP A 43 -25.84 3.52 -3.78
N LEU A 44 -25.16 2.45 -3.35
CA LEU A 44 -24.58 2.29 -2.01
C LEU A 44 -23.10 2.69 -1.97
N TYR A 45 -22.41 2.51 -3.10
CA TYR A 45 -20.99 2.86 -3.26
C TYR A 45 -20.84 4.00 -4.27
N PRO A 46 -20.97 5.26 -3.82
CA PRO A 46 -20.84 6.41 -4.71
C PRO A 46 -19.45 6.46 -5.36
N SER A 47 -19.39 7.10 -6.51
CA SER A 47 -18.13 7.47 -7.18
C SER A 47 -17.26 8.33 -6.26
N CYS A 48 -15.97 8.46 -6.62
CA CYS A 48 -15.01 9.26 -5.86
C CYS A 48 -15.56 10.68 -5.65
N LEU A 49 -15.52 11.20 -4.42
CA LEU A 49 -15.99 12.57 -4.14
C LEU A 49 -15.31 13.61 -5.04
N LEU A 50 -14.03 13.41 -5.38
CA LEU A 50 -13.31 14.32 -6.26
C LEU A 50 -13.83 14.26 -7.71
N GLU A 51 -14.24 13.07 -8.15
CA GLU A 51 -14.87 12.87 -9.46
C GLU A 51 -16.25 13.52 -9.49
N GLN A 52 -17.02 13.41 -8.41
CA GLN A 52 -18.33 14.06 -8.28
C GLN A 52 -18.21 15.59 -8.26
N LEU A 53 -17.23 16.13 -7.52
CA LEU A 53 -17.09 17.58 -7.34
C LEU A 53 -16.37 18.27 -8.50
N ARG A 54 -15.43 17.59 -9.16
CA ARG A 54 -14.54 18.21 -10.16
C ARG A 54 -14.46 17.49 -11.50
N GLY A 55 -15.20 16.39 -11.67
CA GLY A 55 -15.15 15.57 -12.89
C GLY A 55 -13.79 14.91 -13.12
N ARG A 56 -12.92 14.84 -12.10
CA ARG A 56 -11.59 14.23 -12.18
C ARG A 56 -11.43 13.12 -11.16
N THR A 57 -10.86 11.98 -11.56
CA THR A 57 -10.52 10.92 -10.61
C THR A 57 -9.42 11.40 -9.66
N CYS A 58 -9.46 10.98 -8.39
CA CYS A 58 -8.37 11.29 -7.46
C CYS A 58 -7.13 10.41 -7.75
N PRO A 59 -5.92 10.82 -7.30
CA PRO A 59 -4.69 10.08 -7.53
C PRO A 59 -4.77 8.61 -7.09
N MET A 60 -5.52 8.32 -6.01
CA MET A 60 -5.80 6.96 -5.54
C MET A 60 -6.72 6.18 -6.47
N CYS A 61 -7.84 6.79 -6.93
CA CYS A 61 -8.74 6.14 -7.88
C CYS A 61 -8.05 5.86 -9.22
N GLY A 62 -7.19 6.77 -9.69
CA GLY A 62 -6.34 6.55 -10.85
C GLY A 62 -5.36 5.39 -10.66
N LEU A 63 -4.73 5.29 -9.49
CA LEU A 63 -3.83 4.19 -9.16
C LEU A 63 -4.57 2.84 -9.12
N THR A 64 -5.72 2.76 -8.45
CA THR A 64 -6.55 1.55 -8.38
C THR A 64 -7.03 1.10 -9.76
N THR A 65 -7.40 2.05 -10.62
CA THR A 65 -7.80 1.77 -12.01
C THR A 65 -6.65 1.21 -12.82
N GLY A 66 -5.46 1.80 -12.69
CA GLY A 66 -4.24 1.31 -13.34
C GLY A 66 -3.85 -0.09 -12.88
N LEU A 67 -3.86 -0.35 -11.57
CA LEU A 67 -3.60 -1.69 -11.02
C LEU A 67 -4.57 -2.72 -11.58
N ARG A 68 -5.87 -2.39 -11.68
CA ARG A 68 -6.88 -3.28 -12.26
C ARG A 68 -6.63 -3.56 -13.74
N ALA A 69 -6.28 -2.52 -14.51
CA ALA A 69 -5.99 -2.67 -15.94
C ALA A 69 -4.80 -3.61 -16.16
N ILE A 70 -3.75 -3.49 -15.32
CA ILE A 70 -2.59 -4.39 -15.30
C ILE A 70 -3.02 -5.83 -14.95
N LEU A 71 -3.79 -6.03 -13.88
CA LEU A 71 -4.24 -7.36 -13.44
C LEU A 71 -5.15 -8.05 -14.48
N LYS A 72 -5.93 -7.28 -15.25
CA LYS A 72 -6.77 -7.80 -16.34
C LYS A 72 -6.02 -7.95 -17.67
N ALA A 73 -4.71 -7.70 -17.69
CA ALA A 73 -3.88 -7.72 -18.89
C ALA A 73 -4.44 -6.85 -20.04
N GLN A 74 -5.01 -5.68 -19.71
CA GLN A 74 -5.55 -4.79 -20.73
C GLN A 74 -4.41 -4.20 -21.58
N PRO A 75 -4.54 -4.19 -22.92
CA PRO A 75 -3.52 -3.59 -23.78
C PRO A 75 -3.40 -2.09 -23.50
N GLY A 76 -2.17 -1.59 -23.37
CA GLY A 76 -1.89 -0.19 -23.04
C GLY A 76 -2.04 0.21 -21.57
N ALA A 77 -2.33 -0.73 -20.65
CA ALA A 77 -2.46 -0.41 -19.23
C ALA A 77 -1.20 0.26 -18.63
N LEU A 78 -0.01 -0.21 -19.03
CA LEU A 78 1.28 0.30 -18.55
C LEU A 78 1.62 1.69 -19.10
N THR A 79 1.14 2.03 -20.30
CA THR A 79 1.34 3.35 -20.89
C THR A 79 0.38 4.38 -20.28
N SER A 80 -0.85 3.98 -19.99
CA SER A 80 -1.87 4.86 -19.39
C SER A 80 -1.68 5.08 -17.89
N HIS A 81 -1.03 4.13 -17.20
CA HIS A 81 -0.82 4.18 -15.75
C HIS A 81 0.60 3.74 -15.36
N PRO A 82 1.65 4.47 -15.78
CA PRO A 82 3.04 4.04 -15.64
C PRO A 82 3.46 3.82 -14.19
N LEU A 83 2.88 4.57 -13.25
CA LEU A 83 3.20 4.47 -11.82
C LEU A 83 2.46 3.32 -11.11
N ALA A 84 1.38 2.80 -11.68
CA ALA A 84 0.63 1.70 -11.05
C ALA A 84 1.49 0.45 -10.92
N LEU A 85 2.33 0.15 -11.92
CA LEU A 85 3.26 -0.97 -11.86
C LEU A 85 4.31 -0.77 -10.75
N THR A 86 4.87 0.43 -10.63
CA THR A 86 5.86 0.74 -9.60
C THR A 86 5.28 0.54 -8.20
N PHE A 87 4.08 1.08 -7.94
CA PHE A 87 3.40 0.87 -6.66
C PHE A 87 3.09 -0.61 -6.38
N MET A 88 2.68 -1.37 -7.41
CA MET A 88 2.45 -2.81 -7.27
C MET A 88 3.73 -3.56 -6.88
N VAL A 89 4.83 -3.30 -7.59
CA VAL A 89 6.12 -3.96 -7.33
C VAL A 89 6.66 -3.58 -5.95
N CYS A 90 6.60 -2.30 -5.58
CA CYS A 90 7.01 -1.85 -4.26
C CYS A 90 6.17 -2.47 -3.14
N GLY A 91 4.84 -2.51 -3.28
CA GLY A 91 3.97 -3.14 -2.30
C GLY A 91 4.20 -4.65 -2.15
N LEU A 92 4.43 -5.35 -3.26
CA LEU A 92 4.77 -6.77 -3.24
C LEU A 92 6.13 -7.01 -2.57
N ALA A 93 7.14 -6.21 -2.89
CA ALA A 93 8.44 -6.29 -2.26
C ALA A 93 8.37 -6.03 -0.74
N GLU A 94 7.55 -5.06 -0.31
CA GLU A 94 7.30 -4.79 1.11
C GLU A 94 6.66 -5.99 1.80
N LEU A 95 5.63 -6.59 1.21
CA LEU A 95 4.97 -7.78 1.77
C LEU A 95 5.93 -8.96 1.92
N ILE A 96 6.75 -9.21 0.90
CA ILE A 96 7.78 -10.26 0.94
C ILE A 96 8.79 -9.96 2.06
N ALA A 97 9.27 -8.72 2.15
CA ALA A 97 10.22 -8.32 3.19
C ALA A 97 9.63 -8.52 4.59
N ARG A 98 8.38 -8.10 4.83
CA ARG A 98 7.69 -8.31 6.11
C ARG A 98 7.48 -9.78 6.42
N ALA A 99 7.08 -10.59 5.44
CA ALA A 99 6.92 -12.04 5.63
C ALA A 99 8.25 -12.70 6.05
N LEU A 100 9.36 -12.31 5.41
CA LEU A 100 10.70 -12.80 5.78
C LEU A 100 11.11 -12.35 7.19
N LEU A 101 10.80 -11.11 7.58
CA LEU A 101 11.06 -10.60 8.92
C LEU A 101 10.22 -11.32 10.00
N LEU A 102 8.96 -11.66 9.70
CA LEU A 102 8.11 -12.45 10.60
C LEU A 102 8.56 -13.91 10.73
N ALA A 103 9.09 -14.50 9.65
CA ALA A 103 9.59 -15.86 9.66
C ALA A 103 10.88 -16.00 10.50
N ARG A 104 11.69 -14.95 10.59
CA ARG A 104 12.96 -14.96 11.34
C ARG A 104 12.78 -14.56 12.81
N ARG A 105 13.58 -15.18 13.69
CA ARG A 105 13.81 -14.67 15.04
C ARG A 105 14.96 -13.66 14.98
N LEU A 106 14.62 -12.38 15.13
CA LEU A 106 15.60 -11.30 15.11
C LEU A 106 16.17 -11.07 16.50
N THR A 107 17.46 -10.76 16.58
CA THR A 107 18.07 -10.24 17.81
C THR A 107 17.53 -8.84 18.13
N PRO A 108 17.70 -8.33 19.37
CA PRO A 108 17.27 -6.98 19.72
C PRO A 108 17.90 -5.90 18.81
N GLU A 109 19.20 -6.01 18.51
CA GLU A 109 19.92 -5.08 17.63
C GLU A 109 19.39 -5.11 16.20
N GLN A 110 19.12 -6.31 15.67
CA GLN A 110 18.51 -6.49 14.35
C GLN A 110 17.09 -5.92 14.29
N THR A 111 16.33 -6.05 15.37
CA THR A 111 14.97 -5.51 15.47
C THR A 111 15.00 -3.98 15.43
N GLN A 112 15.87 -3.34 16.20
CA GLN A 112 16.03 -1.88 16.17
C GLN A 112 16.54 -1.36 14.82
N TYR A 113 17.44 -2.10 14.17
CA TYR A 113 17.86 -1.78 12.81
C TYR A 113 16.69 -1.87 11.81
N ALA A 114 15.93 -2.97 11.85
CA ALA A 114 14.77 -3.18 10.99
C ALA A 114 13.72 -2.06 11.17
N ILE A 115 13.41 -1.67 12.40
CA ILE A 115 12.50 -0.54 12.70
C ILE A 115 13.00 0.76 12.05
N ARG A 116 14.28 1.09 12.19
CA ARG A 116 14.86 2.32 11.61
C ARG A 116 14.78 2.32 10.08
N VAL A 117 15.07 1.19 9.45
CA VAL A 117 14.97 1.05 7.99
C VAL A 117 13.50 1.16 7.54
N ASP A 118 12.59 0.48 8.24
CA ASP A 118 11.14 0.52 7.94
C ASP A 118 10.60 1.94 8.00
N LEU A 119 10.93 2.70 9.05
CA LEU A 119 10.55 4.11 9.20
C LEU A 119 11.06 4.98 8.05
N ARG A 120 12.33 4.81 7.65
CA ARG A 120 12.92 5.58 6.54
C ARG A 120 12.26 5.24 5.21
N LEU A 121 11.99 3.96 4.96
CA LEU A 121 11.30 3.50 3.76
C LEU A 121 9.90 4.11 3.67
N HIS A 122 9.12 4.06 4.75
CA HIS A 122 7.76 4.62 4.78
C HIS A 122 7.75 6.13 4.63
N ALA A 123 8.67 6.84 5.30
CA ALA A 123 8.82 8.27 5.12
C ALA A 123 9.13 8.62 3.64
N GLY A 124 10.04 7.86 3.01
CA GLY A 124 10.34 8.00 1.59
C GLY A 124 9.12 7.75 0.69
N LEU A 125 8.36 6.67 0.95
CA LEU A 125 7.15 6.34 0.20
C LEU A 125 6.07 7.44 0.33
N ILE A 126 5.90 8.01 1.53
CA ILE A 126 4.98 9.13 1.76
C ILE A 126 5.40 10.34 0.92
N VAL A 127 6.69 10.71 0.94
CA VAL A 127 7.21 11.83 0.14
C VAL A 127 7.00 11.58 -1.36
N CYS A 128 7.35 10.39 -1.85
CA CYS A 128 7.12 10.01 -3.25
C CYS A 128 5.63 10.09 -3.64
N TYR A 129 4.74 9.64 -2.76
CA TYR A 129 3.30 9.71 -2.99
C TYR A 129 2.79 11.15 -3.02
N LEU A 130 3.28 12.03 -2.13
CA LEU A 130 2.93 13.45 -2.15
C LEU A 130 3.40 14.12 -3.44
N VAL A 131 4.62 13.84 -3.89
CA VAL A 131 5.14 14.32 -5.18
C VAL A 131 4.24 13.84 -6.32
N TYR A 132 3.84 12.56 -6.32
CA TYR A 132 2.89 12.05 -7.31
C TYR A 132 1.55 12.79 -7.28
N CYS A 133 0.97 13.04 -6.10
CA CYS A 133 -0.27 13.81 -5.98
C CYS A 133 -0.13 15.22 -6.57
N VAL A 134 0.98 15.90 -6.32
CA VAL A 134 1.25 17.23 -6.88
C VAL A 134 1.33 17.17 -8.40
N ILE A 135 2.09 16.23 -8.96
CA ILE A 135 2.21 16.04 -10.42
C ILE A 135 0.85 15.70 -11.03
N PHE A 136 0.10 14.78 -10.42
CA PHE A 136 -1.21 14.33 -10.90
C PHE A 136 -2.24 15.46 -10.97
N PHE A 137 -2.14 16.47 -10.09
CA PHE A 137 -3.05 17.63 -10.12
C PHE A 137 -2.53 18.81 -10.95
N ALA A 138 -1.22 18.88 -11.19
CA ALA A 138 -0.61 19.93 -11.99
C ALA A 138 -0.85 19.74 -13.50
N PHE A 139 -1.05 18.50 -13.94
CA PHE A 139 -1.33 18.12 -15.33
C PHE A 139 -2.74 17.52 -15.46
#